data_AF-A0A411MQG8-F1
#
_entry.id   AF-A0A411MQG8-F1
#
_cell.length_a   1.000
_cell.length_b   1.000
_cell.length_c   1.000
_cell.angle_alpha   90.00
_cell.angle_beta   90.00
_cell.angle_gamma   90.00
#
_symmetry.space_group_name_H-M   'P 1'
#
loop_
_entity.id
_entity.type
_entity.pdbx_description
1 polymer ?
#
loop_
_entity_poly.entity_id
_entity_poly.type
_entity_poly.pdbx_seq_one_letter_code
_entity_poly.pdbx_strand_id
1 'polypeptide(L)'
;MNKGVAVKIHWTDEDKGGKSILPQGTPYYVITDLLEGRSGVKTNWSLVLEVENNSEGNHSRTGTGRAYFLVEDAPTSLLKSGYSLIVHEGRKQVARVEVI
;
A
#
# COMPACT_ATOMS: atom_id res chain seq x y z
N MET A 1 -14.27 -6.22 -11.84
CA MET A 1 -13.41 -5.73 -10.74
C MET A 1 -12.05 -6.37 -10.89
N ASN A 2 -10.98 -5.57 -10.96
CA ASN A 2 -9.62 -6.12 -10.96
C ASN A 2 -9.44 -6.93 -9.68
N LYS A 3 -9.07 -8.21 -9.81
CA LYS A 3 -8.74 -9.04 -8.65
C LYS A 3 -7.44 -8.49 -8.07
N GLY A 4 -7.52 -7.70 -6.99
CA GLY A 4 -6.32 -7.18 -6.32
C GLY A 4 -5.38 -8.31 -5.89
N VAL A 5 -4.09 -8.02 -5.73
CA VAL A 5 -3.10 -9.01 -5.30
C VAL A 5 -3.05 -9.10 -3.79
N ALA A 6 -2.77 -10.27 -3.23
CA ALA A 6 -2.65 -10.42 -1.79
C ALA A 6 -1.42 -9.65 -1.28
N VAL A 7 -1.57 -8.98 -0.14
CA VAL A 7 -0.50 -8.19 0.46
C VAL A 7 -0.43 -8.34 1.97
N LYS A 8 0.79 -8.19 2.49
CA LYS A 8 1.07 -7.87 3.88
C LYS A 8 1.41 -6.39 3.99
N ILE A 9 0.78 -5.70 4.92
CA ILE A 9 0.96 -4.27 5.15
C ILE A 9 1.78 -4.12 6.43
N HIS A 10 2.88 -3.39 6.36
CA HIS A 10 3.70 -3.03 7.50
C HIS A 10 3.44 -1.55 7.77
N TRP A 11 2.58 -1.27 8.75
CA TRP A 11 2.18 0.09 9.07
C TRP A 11 3.34 0.87 9.70
N THR A 12 3.44 2.15 9.34
CA THR A 12 4.35 3.06 10.06
C THR A 12 3.85 3.20 11.51
N ASP A 13 4.78 3.16 12.46
CA ASP A 13 4.46 3.41 13.86
C ASP A 13 3.90 4.83 14.07
N GLU A 14 3.02 4.98 15.07
CA GLU A 14 2.36 6.27 15.33
C GLU A 14 3.36 7.38 15.71
N ASP A 15 4.40 7.04 16.48
CA ASP A 15 5.48 7.96 16.88
C ASP A 15 6.34 8.46 15.71
N LYS A 16 6.34 7.72 14.59
CA LYS A 16 7.00 8.09 13.33
C LYS A 16 6.03 8.76 12.34
N GLY A 17 4.83 9.12 12.78
CA GLY A 17 3.82 9.82 11.97
C GLY A 17 2.87 8.89 11.21
N GLY A 18 2.84 7.60 11.56
CA GLY A 18 1.83 6.65 11.11
C GLY A 18 0.43 6.96 11.65
N LYS A 19 -0.57 6.20 11.20
CA LYS A 19 -1.96 6.43 11.62
C LYS A 19 -2.18 5.96 13.04
N SER A 20 -2.87 6.74 13.87
CA SER A 20 -3.30 6.28 15.19
C SER A 20 -4.32 5.14 15.08
N ILE A 21 -5.28 5.28 14.17
CA ILE A 21 -6.31 4.27 13.87
C ILE A 21 -5.99 3.63 12.50
N LEU A 22 -5.81 2.31 12.48
CA LEU A 22 -5.53 1.56 11.26
C LEU A 22 -6.80 1.41 10.41
N PRO A 23 -6.73 1.56 9.06
CA PRO A 23 -7.88 1.37 8.19
C PRO A 23 -8.28 -0.11 8.15
N GLN A 24 -9.57 -0.40 8.15
CA GLN A 24 -10.10 -1.77 8.02
C GLN A 24 -11.54 -1.73 7.47
N GLY A 25 -11.91 -2.69 6.61
CA GLY A 25 -13.28 -2.88 6.15
C GLY A 25 -13.77 -1.90 5.07
N THR A 26 -12.97 -0.89 4.71
CA THR A 26 -13.23 0.01 3.58
C THR A 26 -11.98 0.19 2.72
N PRO A 27 -12.11 0.43 1.41
CA PRO A 27 -10.97 0.76 0.55
C PRO A 27 -10.16 1.94 1.10
N TYR A 28 -8.86 1.73 1.24
CA TYR A 28 -7.91 2.72 1.72
C TYR A 28 -7.03 3.19 0.57
N TYR A 29 -7.06 4.49 0.29
CA TYR A 29 -6.42 5.09 -0.88
C TYR A 29 -5.09 5.73 -0.49
N VAL A 30 -4.02 5.30 -1.14
CA VAL A 30 -2.67 5.80 -0.89
C VAL A 30 -1.95 6.06 -2.21
N ILE A 31 -0.84 6.79 -2.14
CA ILE A 31 0.04 7.00 -3.29
C ILE A 31 1.39 6.32 -3.07
N THR A 32 1.99 5.80 -4.12
CA THR A 32 3.36 5.25 -4.07
C THR A 32 4.40 6.36 -4.00
N ASP A 33 5.67 5.99 -3.84
CA ASP A 33 6.79 6.81 -4.31
C ASP A 33 6.69 7.16 -5.80
N LEU A 34 7.58 8.03 -6.27
CA LEU A 34 7.74 8.33 -7.68
C LEU A 34 8.23 7.06 -8.41
N LEU A 35 7.36 6.44 -9.19
CA LEU A 35 7.64 5.21 -9.94
C LEU A 35 7.36 5.42 -11.43
N GLU A 36 8.11 4.72 -12.26
CA GLU A 36 7.92 4.73 -13.71
C GLU A 36 6.77 3.78 -14.09
N GLY A 37 5.77 4.28 -14.83
CA GLY A 37 4.67 3.50 -15.37
C GLY A 37 5.02 2.73 -16.65
N ARG A 38 4.03 2.06 -17.22
CA ARG A 38 4.21 1.27 -18.46
C ARG A 38 4.58 2.15 -19.65
N SER A 39 4.12 3.41 -19.69
CA SER A 39 4.47 4.37 -20.73
C SER A 39 5.83 5.05 -20.54
N GLY A 40 6.58 4.74 -19.48
CA GLY A 40 7.82 5.43 -19.11
C GLY A 40 7.63 6.75 -18.36
N VAL A 41 6.40 7.15 -18.05
CA VAL A 41 6.13 8.35 -17.25
C VAL A 41 6.40 8.08 -15.78
N LYS A 42 7.19 8.94 -15.15
CA LYS A 42 7.44 8.91 -13.70
C LYS A 42 6.41 9.77 -12.98
N THR A 43 5.63 9.13 -12.11
CA THR A 43 4.64 9.81 -11.27
C THR A 43 4.40 8.99 -10.00
N ASN A 44 3.67 9.56 -9.05
CA ASN A 44 3.12 8.80 -7.93
C ASN A 44 1.85 8.09 -8.41
N TRP A 45 1.73 6.80 -8.11
CA TRP A 45 0.59 6.00 -8.54
C TRP A 45 -0.39 5.82 -7.40
N SER A 46 -1.68 5.96 -7.69
CA SER A 46 -2.73 5.68 -6.72
C SER A 46 -2.90 4.16 -6.56
N LEU A 47 -2.70 3.68 -5.34
CA LEU A 47 -2.88 2.30 -4.93
C LEU A 47 -4.05 2.22 -3.96
N VAL A 48 -4.94 1.26 -4.19
CA VAL A 48 -6.03 0.93 -3.27
C VAL A 48 -5.59 -0.26 -2.44
N LEU A 49 -5.79 -0.14 -1.12
CA LEU A 49 -5.61 -1.20 -0.15
C LEU A 49 -6.98 -1.60 0.42
N GLU A 50 -7.43 -2.81 0.14
CA GLU A 50 -8.59 -3.42 0.79
C GLU A 50 -8.07 -4.16 2.02
N VAL A 51 -8.05 -3.47 3.17
CA VAL A 51 -7.50 -4.00 4.41
C VAL A 51 -8.54 -4.90 5.08
N GLU A 52 -8.21 -6.19 5.19
CA GLU A 52 -9.09 -7.22 5.73
C GLU A 52 -8.91 -7.37 7.24
N ASN A 53 -7.66 -7.40 7.70
CA ASN A 53 -7.32 -7.53 9.11
C ASN A 53 -6.12 -6.67 9.48
N ASN A 54 -6.09 -6.25 10.74
CA ASN A 54 -4.93 -5.63 11.39
C ASN A 54 -4.54 -6.42 12.64
N SER A 55 -3.26 -6.42 12.94
CA SER A 55 -2.66 -6.98 14.14
C SER A 55 -1.67 -5.98 14.71
N GLU A 56 -1.88 -5.61 15.97
CA GLU A 56 -1.03 -4.69 16.71
C GLU A 56 -0.39 -5.46 17.86
N GLY A 57 0.93 -5.67 17.77
CA GLY A 57 1.74 -6.29 18.81
C GLY A 57 2.81 -5.34 19.32
N ASN A 58 3.59 -5.76 20.32
CA ASN A 58 4.69 -4.97 20.87
C ASN A 58 5.66 -4.52 19.76
N HIS A 59 5.60 -3.24 19.40
CA HIS A 59 6.44 -2.58 18.39
C HIS A 59 6.27 -3.07 16.95
N SER A 60 5.15 -3.72 16.61
CA SER A 60 4.85 -4.06 15.22
C SER A 60 3.36 -3.93 14.93
N ARG A 61 3.05 -3.18 13.87
CA ARG A 61 1.69 -2.95 13.40
C ARG A 61 1.61 -3.49 11.98
N THR A 62 0.86 -4.56 11.81
CA THR A 62 0.75 -5.24 10.51
C THR A 62 -0.70 -5.40 10.09
N GLY A 63 -0.94 -5.47 8.80
CA GLY A 63 -2.24 -5.80 8.24
C GLY A 63 -2.10 -6.81 7.11
N THR A 64 -3.23 -7.41 6.73
CA THR A 64 -3.34 -8.25 5.53
C THR A 64 -4.52 -7.79 4.70
N GLY A 65 -4.45 -8.01 3.40
CA GLY A 65 -5.55 -7.66 2.52
C GLY A 65 -5.16 -7.77 1.05
N ARG A 66 -5.78 -6.93 0.22
CA ARG A 66 -5.53 -6.89 -1.22
C ARG A 66 -5.10 -5.51 -1.70
N ALA A 67 -4.26 -5.46 -2.74
CA ALA A 67 -3.82 -4.22 -3.37
C ALA A 67 -4.06 -4.20 -4.88
N TYR A 68 -4.41 -3.05 -5.43
CA TYR A 68 -4.44 -2.81 -6.87
C TYR A 68 -4.25 -1.34 -7.21
N PHE A 69 -3.70 -1.07 -8.39
CA PHE A 69 -3.63 0.30 -8.90
C PHE A 69 -4.99 0.74 -9.47
N LEU A 70 -5.32 2.02 -9.30
CA LEU A 70 -6.54 2.62 -9.87
C LEU A 70 -6.42 2.93 -11.37
N VAL A 71 -5.21 3.01 -11.90
CA VAL A 71 -4.93 3.45 -13.27
C VAL A 71 -4.27 2.31 -14.04
N GLU A 72 -4.67 2.10 -15.29
CA GLU A 72 -4.12 1.02 -16.10
C GLU A 72 -2.62 1.22 -16.36
N ASP A 73 -2.15 2.44 -16.60
CA ASP A 73 -0.73 2.68 -16.93
C ASP A 73 0.24 2.44 -15.76
N ALA A 74 -0.28 2.20 -14.56
CA ALA A 74 0.53 1.94 -13.39
C ALA A 74 1.45 0.71 -13.56
N PRO A 75 2.59 0.67 -12.86
CA PRO A 75 3.56 -0.42 -12.97
C PRO A 75 3.08 -1.68 -12.26
N THR A 76 2.10 -2.37 -12.86
CA THR A 76 1.50 -3.60 -12.32
C THR A 76 2.51 -4.74 -12.15
N SER A 77 3.69 -4.66 -12.78
CA SER A 77 4.82 -5.56 -12.51
C SER A 77 5.31 -5.51 -11.07
N LEU A 78 5.11 -4.39 -10.36
CA LEU A 78 5.45 -4.22 -8.94
C LEU A 78 4.39 -4.83 -8.00
N LEU A 79 3.29 -5.34 -8.55
CA LEU A 79 2.29 -6.13 -7.84
C LEU A 79 2.53 -7.64 -7.99
N LYS A 80 3.78 -8.06 -8.22
CA LYS A 80 4.19 -9.48 -8.22
C LYS A 80 4.73 -9.87 -6.84
N SER A 81 4.51 -11.12 -6.44
CA SER A 81 5.02 -11.66 -5.17
C SER A 81 6.53 -11.39 -5.00
N GLY A 82 6.93 -11.00 -3.80
CA GLY A 82 8.31 -10.62 -3.46
C GLY A 82 8.66 -9.14 -3.68
N TYR A 83 7.80 -8.36 -4.34
CA TYR A 83 7.97 -6.91 -4.43
C TYR A 83 7.39 -6.19 -3.20
N SER A 84 7.92 -5.01 -2.92
CA SER A 84 7.37 -4.11 -1.91
C SER A 84 7.30 -2.67 -2.40
N LEU A 85 6.35 -1.93 -1.85
CA LEU A 85 6.06 -0.54 -2.18
C LEU A 85 5.99 0.29 -0.89
N ILE A 86 6.60 1.47 -0.89
CA ILE A 86 6.34 2.47 0.14
C ILE A 86 5.12 3.29 -0.29
N VAL A 87 4.20 3.50 0.65
CA VAL A 87 2.95 4.21 0.38
C VAL A 87 2.73 5.36 1.34
N HIS A 88 2.04 6.39 0.85
CA HIS A 88 1.89 7.68 1.50
C HIS A 88 0.44 8.17 1.50
N GLU A 89 0.10 8.96 2.52
CA GLU A 89 -1.01 9.91 2.52
C GLU A 89 -0.43 11.32 2.42
N GLY A 90 -0.60 11.97 1.26
CA GLY A 90 0.09 13.23 0.98
C GLY A 90 1.60 13.06 1.09
N ARG A 91 2.24 13.77 2.03
CA ARG A 91 3.70 13.70 2.26
C ARG A 91 4.12 12.69 3.33
N LYS A 92 3.17 12.05 4.01
CA LYS A 92 3.46 11.17 5.15
C LYS A 92 3.54 9.72 4.69
N GLN A 93 4.63 9.03 5.01
CA GLN A 93 4.74 7.59 4.80
C GLN A 93 3.86 6.86 5.80
N VAL A 94 2.88 6.09 5.31
CA VAL A 94 1.90 5.41 6.17
C VAL A 94 2.12 3.91 6.26
N ALA A 95 2.78 3.29 5.27
CA ALA A 95 3.12 1.87 5.32
C ALA A 95 4.20 1.48 4.29
N ARG A 96 4.78 0.30 4.50
CA ARG A 96 5.38 -0.52 3.45
C ARG A 96 4.42 -1.67 3.11
N VAL A 97 4.05 -1.80 1.85
CA VAL A 97 3.17 -2.88 1.35
C VAL A 97 4.05 -3.94 0.69
N GLU A 98 3.92 -5.18 1.11
CA GLU A 98 4.63 -6.34 0.58
C GLU A 98 3.65 -7.26 -0.13
N VAL A 99 3.97 -7.64 -1.36
CA VAL A 99 3.12 -8.52 -2.16
C VAL A 99 3.48 -9.96 -1.85
N ILE A 100 2.48 -10.77 -1.50
CA ILE A 100 2.62 -12.17 -1.09
C ILE A 100 2.12 -13.12 -2.19
#